data_AF-A0A6I5NBH6-F1
#
_entry.id   AF-A0A6I5NBH6-F1
#
_cell.length_a   1.000
_cell.length_b   1.000
_cell.length_c   1.000
_cell.angle_alpha   90.00
_cell.angle_beta   90.00
_cell.angle_gamma   90.00
#
_symmetry.space_group_name_H-M   'P 1'
#
loop_
_entity.id
_entity.type
_entity.pdbx_description
1 polymer ?
#
loop_
_entity_poly.entity_id
_entity_poly.type
_entity_poly.pdbx_seq_one_letter_code
_entity_poly.pdbx_strand_id
1 'polypeptide(L)'
;MPDATKTGKRETFPLPPEWVERWQLWEMRRPKVTARINKDYGDRTSTAFQRAKMPFPAYSLRHAWNIRAALWLELPTAVASQFMGHNPNVNLGTYQKHISKARAAQAYFDALRRKQRG
;
A
#
# COMPACT_ATOMS: atom_id res chain seq x y z
N MET A 1 10.58 21.24 -8.26
CA MET A 1 11.42 20.07 -7.96
C MET A 1 11.67 19.35 -9.27
N PRO A 2 12.92 18.97 -9.61
CA PRO A 2 13.16 18.21 -10.84
C PRO A 2 12.42 16.88 -10.77
N ASP A 3 11.82 16.45 -11.88
CA ASP A 3 10.95 15.28 -12.05
C ASP A 3 11.68 13.92 -11.91
N ALA A 4 12.84 13.89 -11.24
CA ALA A 4 13.72 12.74 -11.12
C ALA A 4 13.29 11.79 -9.98
N THR A 5 12.08 11.28 -10.03
CA THR A 5 11.78 9.97 -9.42
C THR A 5 12.30 8.89 -10.37
N LYS A 6 12.99 7.85 -9.87
CA LYS A 6 13.58 6.71 -10.63
C LYS A 6 12.62 6.06 -11.66
N THR A 7 11.34 6.37 -11.58
CA THR A 7 10.27 5.76 -12.36
C THR A 7 9.13 6.74 -12.72
N GLY A 8 9.39 8.05 -12.71
CA GLY A 8 8.42 9.07 -13.10
C GLY A 8 7.30 9.37 -12.07
N LYS A 9 6.50 10.40 -12.37
CA LYS A 9 5.29 10.76 -11.59
C LYS A 9 4.27 9.63 -11.68
N ARG A 10 3.51 9.45 -10.60
CA ARG A 10 2.45 8.45 -10.53
C ARG A 10 1.21 9.03 -9.91
N GLU A 11 0.09 8.64 -10.48
CA GLU A 11 -1.21 8.77 -9.83
C GLU A 11 -1.42 7.51 -8.99
N THR A 12 -1.77 7.72 -7.72
CA THR A 12 -2.15 6.63 -6.82
C THR A 12 -3.50 6.98 -6.24
N PHE A 13 -4.36 5.97 -6.15
CA PHE A 13 -5.70 6.15 -5.64
C PHE A 13 -5.72 5.89 -4.14
N PRO A 14 -6.46 6.71 -3.37
CA PRO A 14 -6.77 6.41 -1.98
C PRO A 14 -7.43 5.04 -1.89
N LEU A 15 -6.78 4.14 -1.15
CA LEU A 15 -7.33 2.83 -0.84
C LEU A 15 -7.21 2.67 0.67
N PRO A 16 -8.33 2.64 1.40
CA PRO A 16 -9.70 2.49 0.92
C PRO A 16 -10.33 3.87 0.54
N PRO A 17 -11.34 3.92 -0.34
CA PRO A 17 -11.84 5.20 -0.88
C PRO A 17 -12.45 6.11 0.20
N GLU A 18 -13.04 5.56 1.26
CA GLU A 18 -13.63 6.32 2.36
C GLU A 18 -12.61 7.17 3.14
N TRP A 19 -11.31 6.93 2.98
CA TRP A 19 -10.28 7.79 3.57
C TRP A 19 -10.27 9.20 2.96
N VAL A 20 -10.73 9.35 1.71
CA VAL A 20 -10.85 10.67 1.07
C VAL A 20 -11.75 11.57 1.89
N GLU A 21 -12.93 11.06 2.24
CA GLU A 21 -13.92 11.77 3.05
C GLU A 21 -13.47 11.90 4.50
N ARG A 22 -13.04 10.79 5.11
CA ARG A 22 -12.65 10.76 6.53
C ARG A 22 -11.55 11.77 6.87
N TRP A 23 -10.61 11.98 5.96
CA TRP A 23 -9.47 12.89 6.17
C TRP A 23 -9.56 14.17 5.35
N GLN A 24 -10.66 14.39 4.64
CA GLN A 24 -10.89 15.57 3.81
C GLN A 24 -9.69 15.87 2.90
N LEU A 25 -9.24 14.87 2.13
CA LEU A 25 -7.97 14.96 1.39
C LEU A 25 -7.92 16.10 0.36
N TRP A 26 -9.09 16.58 -0.09
CA TRP A 26 -9.21 17.75 -0.97
C TRP A 26 -8.74 19.06 -0.32
N GLU A 27 -8.72 19.15 1.01
CA GLU A 27 -8.18 20.30 1.75
C GLU A 27 -6.65 20.42 1.62
N MET A 28 -5.98 19.38 1.10
CA MET A 28 -4.53 19.34 0.86
C MET A 28 -3.68 19.81 2.05
N ARG A 29 -4.06 19.42 3.28
CA ARG A 29 -3.34 19.73 4.52
C ARG A 29 -2.03 18.96 4.60
N ARG A 30 -1.01 19.44 3.89
CA ARG A 30 0.32 18.81 3.84
C ARG A 30 1.17 19.24 5.04
N PRO A 31 1.97 18.34 5.64
CA PRO A 31 2.94 18.74 6.65
C PRO A 31 3.93 19.74 6.05
N LYS A 32 4.33 20.75 6.83
CA LYS A 32 5.37 21.71 6.44
C LYS A 32 6.73 21.01 6.47
N VAL A 33 7.06 20.32 5.38
CA VAL A 33 8.30 19.57 5.25
C VAL A 33 8.99 19.94 3.94
N THR A 34 10.24 20.37 4.04
CA THR A 34 11.11 20.66 2.91
C THR A 34 12.19 19.58 2.83
N ALA A 35 12.42 19.06 1.63
CA ALA A 35 13.47 18.06 1.38
C ALA A 35 14.03 18.26 -0.04
N ARG A 36 15.32 17.95 -0.22
CA ARG A 36 16.02 18.17 -1.49
C ARG A 36 15.88 16.98 -2.43
N ILE A 37 15.81 15.77 -1.87
CA ILE A 37 15.62 14.53 -2.61
C ILE A 37 14.50 13.68 -2.01
N ASN A 38 13.91 12.79 -2.82
CA ASN A 38 12.80 11.91 -2.41
C ASN A 38 13.15 11.02 -1.21
N LYS A 39 14.43 10.63 -1.08
CA LYS A 39 14.93 9.84 0.05
C LYS A 39 14.67 10.57 1.39
N ASP A 40 14.92 11.88 1.44
CA ASP A 40 14.75 12.67 2.66
C ASP A 40 13.29 12.69 3.14
N TYR A 41 12.32 12.72 2.22
CA TYR A 41 10.90 12.61 2.57
C TYR A 41 10.58 11.24 3.19
N GLY A 42 11.16 10.17 2.67
CA GLY A 42 11.03 8.81 3.22
C GLY A 42 11.65 8.68 4.61
N ASP A 43 12.85 9.21 4.80
CA ASP A 43 13.56 9.19 6.08
C ASP A 43 12.77 9.98 7.14
N ARG A 44 12.30 11.19 6.80
CA ARG A 44 11.48 12.01 7.71
C ARG A 44 10.15 11.37 8.06
N THR A 45 9.50 10.69 7.11
CA THR A 45 8.28 9.92 7.37
C THR A 45 8.55 8.79 8.36
N SER A 46 9.67 8.09 8.20
CA SER A 46 10.08 7.01 9.10
C SER A 46 10.36 7.52 10.52
N THR A 47 11.08 8.64 10.64
CA THR A 47 11.30 9.31 11.94
C THR A 47 9.99 9.76 12.58
N ALA A 48 9.03 10.29 11.80
CA ALA A 48 7.73 10.69 12.33
C ALA A 48 6.96 9.50 12.92
N PHE A 49 6.99 8.33 12.25
CA PHE A 49 6.36 7.10 12.75
C PHE A 49 7.00 6.63 14.07
N GLN A 50 8.33 6.71 14.16
CA GLN A 50 9.04 6.38 15.39
C GLN A 50 8.67 7.33 16.53
N ARG A 51 8.64 8.65 16.27
CA ARG A 51 8.22 9.66 17.27
C ARG A 51 6.78 9.44 17.74
N ALA A 52 5.89 9.06 16.82
CA ALA A 52 4.51 8.70 17.12
C ALA A 52 4.36 7.32 17.78
N LYS A 53 5.46 6.58 18.01
CA LYS A 53 5.48 5.22 18.57
C LYS A 53 4.56 4.26 17.83
N MET A 54 4.49 4.39 16.50
CA MET A 54 3.67 3.49 15.69
C MET A 54 4.18 2.05 15.80
N PRO A 55 3.29 1.05 15.96
CA PRO A 55 3.70 -0.35 16.12
C PRO A 55 4.17 -1.00 14.80
N PHE A 56 4.28 -0.24 13.71
CA PHE A 56 4.70 -0.71 12.40
C PHE A 56 5.48 0.38 11.66
N PRO A 57 6.40 0.02 10.74
CA PRO A 57 7.10 0.98 9.91
C PRO A 57 6.20 1.57 8.83
N ALA A 58 6.50 2.79 8.38
CA ALA A 58 5.75 3.47 7.32
C ALA A 58 5.64 2.64 6.02
N TYR A 59 6.68 1.84 5.73
CA TYR A 59 6.69 0.95 4.56
C TYR A 59 5.58 -0.12 4.60
N SER A 60 5.12 -0.54 5.79
CA SER A 60 4.00 -1.46 5.94
C SER A 60 2.69 -0.90 5.35
N LEU A 61 2.49 0.42 5.35
CA LEU A 61 1.33 1.03 4.72
C LEU A 61 1.33 0.83 3.19
N ARG A 62 2.52 0.89 2.57
CA ARG A 62 2.68 0.62 1.14
C ARG A 62 2.36 -0.85 0.81
N HIS A 63 2.76 -1.78 1.68
CA HIS A 63 2.38 -3.19 1.54
C HIS A 63 0.87 -3.40 1.71
N ALA A 64 0.26 -2.79 2.73
CA ALA A 64 -1.17 -2.88 2.96
C ALA A 64 -2.00 -2.30 1.79
N TRP A 65 -1.51 -1.25 1.12
CA TRP A 65 -2.13 -0.75 -0.10
C TRP A 65 -2.11 -1.79 -1.23
N ASN A 66 -0.95 -2.39 -1.51
CA ASN A 66 -0.84 -3.42 -2.57
C ASN A 66 -1.72 -4.64 -2.30
N ILE A 67 -1.76 -5.10 -1.04
CA ILE A 67 -2.62 -6.24 -0.65
C ILE A 67 -4.09 -5.89 -0.87
N ARG A 68 -4.53 -4.69 -0.47
CA ARG A 68 -5.92 -4.25 -0.72
C ARG A 68 -6.22 -4.11 -2.21
N ALA A 69 -5.29 -3.58 -2.99
CA ALA A 69 -5.47 -3.47 -4.44
C ALA A 69 -5.66 -4.86 -5.08
N ALA A 70 -4.86 -5.84 -4.65
CA ALA A 70 -4.97 -7.21 -5.16
C ALA A 70 -6.19 -7.99 -4.65
N LEU A 71 -6.69 -7.68 -3.44
CA LEU A 71 -7.82 -8.39 -2.85
C LEU A 71 -9.17 -7.74 -3.15
N TRP A 72 -9.25 -6.41 -3.20
CA TRP A 72 -10.51 -5.67 -3.33
C TRP A 72 -10.81 -5.27 -4.76
N LEU A 73 -9.77 -4.94 -5.53
CA LEU A 73 -9.88 -4.55 -6.93
C LEU A 73 -9.43 -5.66 -7.88
N GLU A 74 -9.01 -6.81 -7.33
CA GLU A 74 -8.46 -7.95 -8.05
C GLU A 74 -7.30 -7.60 -9.00
N LEU A 75 -6.62 -6.48 -8.73
CA LEU A 75 -5.55 -6.01 -9.59
C LEU A 75 -4.37 -6.99 -9.53
N PRO A 76 -3.78 -7.36 -10.69
CA PRO A 76 -2.55 -8.13 -10.70
C PRO A 76 -1.47 -7.40 -9.89
N THR A 77 -0.76 -8.13 -9.04
CA THR A 77 0.28 -7.58 -8.16
C THR A 77 1.33 -6.75 -8.91
N ALA A 78 1.62 -7.11 -10.16
CA ALA A 78 2.51 -6.35 -11.03
C ALA A 78 1.97 -4.94 -11.34
N VAL A 79 0.67 -4.84 -11.64
CA VAL A 79 -0.04 -3.58 -11.90
C VAL A 79 -0.14 -2.75 -10.61
N ALA A 80 -0.52 -3.37 -9.49
CA ALA A 80 -0.54 -2.71 -8.19
C ALA A 80 0.85 -2.15 -7.79
N SER A 81 1.91 -2.93 -8.05
CA SER A 81 3.30 -2.52 -7.76
C SER A 81 3.76 -1.35 -8.62
N GLN A 82 3.25 -1.22 -9.86
CA GLN A 82 3.51 -0.07 -10.71
C GLN A 82 2.94 1.21 -10.11
N PHE A 83 1.75 1.19 -9.50
CA PHE A 83 1.19 2.36 -8.79
C PHE A 83 2.04 2.79 -7.58
N MET A 84 2.67 1.83 -6.88
CA MET A 84 3.45 2.11 -5.66
C MET A 84 4.93 2.41 -5.88
N GLY A 85 5.37 2.36 -7.13
CA GLY A 85 6.72 2.72 -7.51
C GLY A 85 7.84 1.76 -7.21
N HIS A 86 7.49 0.49 -7.16
CA HIS A 86 8.45 -0.58 -7.10
C HIS A 86 8.84 -1.07 -8.50
N ASN A 87 10.06 -1.60 -8.61
CA ASN A 87 10.35 -2.56 -9.67
C ASN A 87 9.46 -3.79 -9.39
N PRO A 88 8.62 -4.23 -10.34
CA PRO A 88 7.73 -5.37 -10.17
C PRO A 88 8.45 -6.61 -9.61
N ASN A 89 9.71 -6.81 -10.02
CA ASN A 89 10.50 -7.99 -9.67
C ASN A 89 11.00 -8.00 -8.21
N VAL A 90 11.12 -6.85 -7.55
CA VAL A 90 11.71 -6.76 -6.19
C VAL A 90 10.73 -7.16 -5.09
N ASN A 91 9.41 -7.06 -5.32
CA ASN A 91 8.40 -7.35 -4.30
C ASN A 91 7.35 -8.39 -4.70
N LEU A 92 7.42 -8.94 -5.92
CA LEU A 92 6.44 -9.91 -6.41
C LEU A 92 6.33 -11.12 -5.49
N GLY A 93 7.45 -11.69 -5.04
CA GLY A 93 7.47 -12.87 -4.17
C GLY A 93 6.83 -12.64 -2.80
N THR A 94 7.12 -11.51 -2.14
CA THR A 94 6.53 -11.17 -0.84
C THR A 94 5.02 -10.96 -0.97
N TYR A 95 4.57 -10.23 -1.98
CA TYR A 95 3.15 -9.99 -2.20
C TYR A 95 2.39 -11.25 -2.61
N GLN A 96 2.94 -12.05 -3.54
CA GLN A 96 2.36 -13.33 -3.92
C GLN A 96 2.20 -14.24 -2.70
N LYS A 97 3.19 -14.31 -1.80
CA LYS A 97 3.07 -15.10 -0.56
C LYS A 97 1.89 -14.64 0.30
N HIS A 98 1.71 -13.33 0.51
CA HIS A 98 0.60 -12.79 1.30
C HIS A 98 -0.76 -12.99 0.63
N ILE A 99 -0.85 -12.75 -0.68
CA ILE A 99 -2.08 -12.92 -1.47
C ILE A 99 -2.47 -14.40 -1.52
N SER A 100 -1.52 -15.29 -1.80
CA SER A 100 -1.77 -16.74 -1.79
C SER A 100 -2.23 -17.23 -0.42
N LYS A 101 -1.63 -16.73 0.68
CA LYS A 101 -2.08 -17.07 2.04
C LYS A 101 -3.50 -16.56 2.32
N ALA A 102 -3.82 -15.33 1.90
CA ALA A 102 -5.16 -14.76 2.06
C ALA A 102 -6.21 -15.52 1.23
N ARG A 103 -5.91 -15.83 -0.04
CA ARG A 103 -6.78 -16.63 -0.92
C ARG A 103 -6.98 -18.05 -0.39
N ALA A 104 -5.93 -18.69 0.11
CA ALA A 104 -6.02 -20.02 0.72
C ALA A 104 -6.90 -20.00 1.98
N ALA A 105 -6.76 -18.99 2.84
CA ALA A 105 -7.62 -18.83 4.00
C ALA A 105 -9.08 -18.62 3.60
N GLN A 106 -9.35 -17.77 2.59
CA GLN A 106 -10.69 -17.54 2.09
C GLN A 106 -11.31 -18.81 1.50
N ALA A 107 -10.56 -19.55 0.67
CA ALA A 107 -11.01 -20.83 0.12
C ALA A 107 -11.32 -21.87 1.22
N TYR A 108 -10.51 -21.90 2.30
CA TYR A 108 -10.75 -22.77 3.45
C TYR A 108 -12.05 -22.42 4.18
N PHE A 109 -12.27 -21.15 4.51
CA PHE A 109 -13.51 -20.71 5.15
C PHE A 109 -14.74 -20.90 4.25
N ASP A 110 -14.61 -20.73 2.94
CA ASP A 110 -15.68 -21.04 1.98
C ASP A 110 -16.02 -22.54 1.96
N ALA A 111 -15.01 -23.40 1.99
CA ALA A 111 -15.20 -24.85 2.06
C ALA A 111 -15.89 -25.29 3.36
N LEU A 112 -15.50 -24.73 4.51
CA LEU A 112 -16.17 -24.96 5.79
C LEU A 112 -17.63 -24.52 5.76
N ARG A 113 -17.92 -23.33 5.20
CA ARG A 113 -19.30 -22.83 5.04
C ARG A 113 -20.15 -23.72 4.16
N ARG A 114 -19.59 -24.34 3.12
CA ARG A 114 -20.31 -25.31 2.27
C ARG A 114 -20.62 -26.59 3.03
N LYS A 115 -19.67 -27.10 3.84
CA LYS A 115 -19.83 -28.33 4.63
C LYS A 115 -20.87 -28.20 5.76
N GLN A 116 -21.09 -27.00 6.29
CA GLN A 116 -22.14 -26.76 7.31
C GLN A 116 -23.55 -26.63 6.73
N ARG A 117 -23.70 -26.50 5.41
CA ARG A 117 -25.00 -26.29 4.73
C ARG A 117 -25.54 -27.55 4.04
N GLY A 118 -24.78 -28.63 4.03
CA GLY A 118 -25.19 -29.96 3.57
C GLY A 118 -25.18 -30.93 4.72
#